data_AF-A0A833WE21-F1
#
_entry.id   AF-A0A833WE21-F1
#
_cell.length_a   1.000
_cell.length_b   1.000
_cell.length_c   1.000
_cell.angle_alpha   90.00
_cell.angle_beta   90.00
_cell.angle_gamma   90.00
#
_symmetry.space_group_name_H-M   'P 1'
#
loop_
_entity.id
_entity.type
_entity.pdbx_description
1 polymer ?
#
loop_
_entity_poly.entity_id
_entity_poly.type
_entity_poly.pdbx_seq_one_letter_code
_entity_poly.pdbx_strand_id
1 'polypeptide(L)'
;MRHNKNISNKKQSENVNNEKKPFNKKRYRLQKYSNKYKINQWEERRKKAVLREFYKKIDKDQLQNLKKSTFKTDEHKKQEKRVNIFQKAKEEFLRKEDEKRKQKKEALRVKMEKEKALKKYKEKRIQTYKKLSKKTKKGQPVMKDRLEMLLEKIQQQVSQ
;
A
#
# COMPACT_ATOMS: atom_id res chain seq x y z
N MET A 1 -16.36 -29.24 50.14
CA MET A 1 -17.61 -29.35 49.35
C MET A 1 -18.06 -27.95 48.91
N ARG A 2 -17.58 -27.45 47.77
CA ARG A 2 -18.06 -26.18 47.18
C ARG A 2 -18.77 -26.52 45.87
N HIS A 3 -20.04 -26.13 45.78
CA HIS A 3 -20.96 -26.46 44.70
C HIS A 3 -20.63 -25.63 43.45
N ASN A 4 -20.20 -26.30 42.38
CA ASN A 4 -20.17 -25.76 41.02
C ASN A 4 -21.52 -26.06 40.36
N LYS A 5 -22.42 -25.07 40.33
CA LYS A 5 -23.58 -25.05 39.44
C LYS A 5 -23.55 -23.73 38.69
N ASN A 6 -23.23 -23.79 37.38
CA ASN A 6 -23.77 -22.95 36.30
C ASN A 6 -22.91 -23.07 35.04
N ILE A 7 -23.00 -24.22 34.37
CA ILE A 7 -22.42 -24.45 33.03
C ILE A 7 -23.50 -24.89 32.00
N SER A 8 -24.79 -24.96 32.38
CA SER A 8 -25.80 -25.55 31.49
C SER A 8 -26.53 -24.60 30.53
N ASN A 9 -26.41 -23.27 30.63
CA ASN A 9 -27.34 -22.37 29.91
C ASN A 9 -26.79 -21.71 28.63
N LYS A 10 -25.69 -22.20 28.04
CA LYS A 10 -25.17 -21.66 26.76
C LYS A 10 -25.53 -22.47 25.51
N LYS A 11 -26.21 -23.61 25.66
CA LYS A 11 -26.59 -24.50 24.53
C LYS A 11 -28.06 -24.40 24.10
N GLN A 12 -28.84 -23.45 24.63
CA GLN A 12 -30.28 -23.33 24.36
C GLN A 12 -30.68 -22.06 23.59
N SER A 13 -29.84 -21.54 22.69
CA SER A 13 -30.26 -20.46 21.77
C SER A 13 -30.05 -20.76 20.28
N GLU A 14 -29.58 -21.96 19.93
CA GLU A 14 -29.43 -22.41 18.54
C GLU A 14 -30.63 -23.27 18.12
N ASN A 15 -31.82 -22.67 18.14
CA ASN A 15 -32.97 -23.22 17.40
C ASN A 15 -33.88 -22.08 16.94
N VAL A 16 -33.29 -21.10 16.26
CA VAL A 16 -34.02 -20.02 15.59
C VAL A 16 -34.05 -20.36 14.10
N ASN A 17 -35.20 -20.89 13.67
CA ASN A 17 -35.73 -20.97 12.31
C ASN A 17 -34.72 -20.84 11.16
N ASN A 18 -34.58 -21.92 10.39
CA ASN A 18 -33.88 -21.98 9.09
C ASN A 18 -34.57 -21.16 7.98
N GLU A 19 -35.15 -20.02 8.32
CA GLU A 19 -35.64 -19.05 7.35
C GLU A 19 -34.44 -18.24 6.84
N LYS A 20 -34.25 -18.24 5.52
CA LYS A 20 -33.22 -17.41 4.88
C LYS A 20 -33.50 -15.95 5.23
N LYS A 21 -32.62 -15.35 6.03
CA LYS A 21 -32.71 -13.93 6.38
C LYS A 21 -32.85 -13.10 5.11
N PRO A 22 -33.85 -12.20 5.02
CA PRO A 22 -34.10 -11.44 3.81
C PRO A 22 -32.86 -10.60 3.44
N PHE A 23 -32.49 -10.64 2.16
CA PHE A 23 -31.29 -9.96 1.67
C PHE A 23 -31.44 -8.44 1.78
N ASN A 24 -30.61 -7.83 2.63
CA ASN A 24 -30.60 -6.39 2.79
C ASN A 24 -29.87 -5.70 1.62
N LYS A 25 -30.63 -5.37 0.56
CA LYS A 25 -30.13 -4.67 -0.64
C LYS A 25 -29.44 -3.34 -0.32
N LYS A 26 -29.89 -2.61 0.71
CA LYS A 26 -29.30 -1.32 1.12
C LYS A 26 -27.89 -1.51 1.71
N ARG A 27 -27.74 -2.49 2.61
CA ARG A 27 -26.43 -2.86 3.18
C ARG A 27 -25.48 -3.36 2.09
N TYR A 28 -25.97 -4.20 1.18
CA TYR A 28 -25.17 -4.68 0.05
C TYR A 28 -24.66 -3.53 -0.84
N ARG A 29 -25.52 -2.58 -1.23
CA ARG A 29 -25.12 -1.43 -2.04
C ARG A 29 -24.05 -0.58 -1.35
N LEU A 30 -24.21 -0.34 -0.04
CA LEU A 30 -23.21 0.38 0.75
C LEU A 30 -21.88 -0.38 0.79
N GLN A 31 -21.90 -1.70 0.97
CA GLN A 31 -20.67 -2.52 0.96
C GLN A 31 -20.03 -2.60 -0.43
N LYS A 32 -20.81 -2.68 -1.50
CA LYS A 32 -20.29 -2.85 -2.86
C LYS A 32 -19.69 -1.56 -3.42
N TYR A 33 -20.31 -0.42 -3.16
CA TYR A 33 -19.97 0.85 -3.81
C TYR A 33 -19.31 1.89 -2.89
N SER A 34 -19.37 1.72 -1.56
CA SER A 34 -18.68 2.66 -0.67
C SER A 34 -17.16 2.45 -0.74
N ASN A 35 -16.45 3.50 -1.13
CA ASN A 35 -14.99 3.52 -1.12
C ASN A 35 -14.43 3.25 0.29
N LYS A 36 -15.05 3.83 1.32
CA LYS A 36 -14.68 3.61 2.73
C LYS A 36 -14.74 2.13 3.11
N TYR A 37 -15.76 1.41 2.65
CA TYR A 37 -15.89 -0.02 2.91
C TYR A 37 -14.80 -0.83 2.20
N LYS A 38 -14.49 -0.52 0.95
CA LYS A 38 -13.41 -1.18 0.19
C LYS A 38 -12.03 -0.97 0.84
N ILE A 39 -11.75 0.26 1.29
CA ILE A 39 -10.51 0.59 2.02
C ILE A 39 -10.42 -0.21 3.32
N ASN A 40 -11.50 -0.22 4.12
CA ASN A 40 -11.51 -0.97 5.37
C ASN A 40 -11.33 -2.49 5.16
N GLN A 41 -11.97 -3.07 4.14
CA GLN A 41 -11.76 -4.47 3.78
C GLN A 41 -10.31 -4.77 3.39
N TRP A 42 -9.66 -3.86 2.66
CA TRP A 42 -8.24 -4.00 2.31
C TRP A 42 -7.34 -3.92 3.55
N GLU A 43 -7.59 -2.98 4.45
CA GLU A 43 -6.86 -2.85 5.72
C GLU A 43 -7.03 -4.09 6.61
N GLU A 44 -8.26 -4.62 6.73
CA GLU A 44 -8.54 -5.84 7.48
C GLU A 44 -7.78 -7.05 6.90
N ARG A 45 -7.77 -7.20 5.57
CA ARG A 45 -6.98 -8.25 4.91
C ARG A 45 -5.50 -8.12 5.21
N ARG A 46 -4.97 -6.89 5.17
CA ARG A 46 -3.56 -6.61 5.49
C ARG A 46 -3.24 -6.94 6.95
N LYS A 47 -4.06 -6.50 7.90
CA LYS A 47 -3.91 -6.82 9.34
C LYS A 47 -3.92 -8.33 9.57
N LYS A 48 -4.86 -9.05 8.95
CA LYS A 48 -4.93 -10.52 9.02
C LYS A 48 -3.70 -11.19 8.42
N ALA A 49 -3.16 -10.66 7.32
CA ALA A 49 -1.93 -11.20 6.72
C ALA A 49 -0.71 -11.02 7.66
N VAL A 50 -0.55 -9.84 8.26
CA VAL A 50 0.52 -9.59 9.24
C VAL A 50 0.40 -10.53 10.43
N LEU A 51 -0.82 -10.71 10.96
CA LEU A 51 -1.07 -11.60 12.08
C LEU A 51 -0.78 -13.07 11.74
N ARG A 52 -1.16 -13.52 10.53
CA ARG A 52 -0.83 -14.88 10.04
C ARG A 52 0.67 -15.10 9.91
N GLU A 53 1.39 -14.12 9.37
CA GLU A 53 2.86 -14.20 9.27
C GLU A 53 3.54 -14.24 10.64
N PHE A 54 2.99 -13.54 11.63
CA PHE A 54 3.48 -13.61 13.01
C PHE A 54 3.31 -15.01 13.60
N TYR A 55 2.10 -15.58 13.58
CA TYR A 55 1.86 -16.92 14.11
C TYR A 55 2.66 -17.99 13.35
N LYS A 56 2.76 -17.88 12.01
CA LYS A 56 3.57 -18.79 11.19
C LYS A 56 5.05 -18.78 11.57
N LYS A 57 5.60 -17.65 12.04
CA LYS A 57 6.98 -17.58 12.55
C LYS A 57 7.11 -18.27 13.89
N ILE A 58 6.17 -18.04 14.81
CA ILE A 58 6.14 -18.72 16.11
C ILE A 58 6.10 -20.23 15.93
N ASP A 59 5.21 -20.74 15.06
CA ASP A 59 5.08 -22.18 14.80
C ASP A 59 6.36 -22.77 14.17
N LYS A 60 7.00 -22.02 13.26
CA LYS A 60 8.29 -22.42 12.67
C LYS A 60 9.42 -22.46 13.70
N ASP A 61 9.47 -21.51 14.61
CA ASP A 61 10.48 -21.45 15.66
C ASP A 61 10.29 -22.61 16.66
N GLN A 62 9.05 -22.96 17.00
CA GLN A 62 8.75 -24.17 17.78
C GLN A 62 9.20 -25.44 17.07
N LEU A 63 8.90 -25.59 15.76
CA LEU A 63 9.30 -26.76 14.98
C LEU A 63 10.82 -26.85 14.80
N GLN A 64 11.51 -25.72 14.64
CA GLN A 64 12.97 -25.63 14.57
C GLN A 64 13.62 -26.02 15.90
N ASN A 65 13.04 -25.63 17.03
CA ASN A 65 13.53 -26.02 18.36
C ASN A 65 13.34 -27.52 18.61
N LEU A 66 12.22 -28.09 18.16
CA LEU A 66 11.96 -29.53 18.25
C LEU A 66 12.89 -30.38 17.36
N LYS A 67 13.22 -29.88 16.16
CA LYS A 67 14.23 -30.51 15.28
C LYS A 67 15.65 -30.38 15.83
N LYS A 68 15.98 -29.31 16.55
CA LYS A 68 17.31 -29.15 17.19
C LYS A 68 17.50 -30.07 18.40
N SER A 69 16.43 -30.49 19.08
CA SER A 69 16.53 -31.45 20.19
C SER A 69 16.70 -32.90 19.73
N THR A 70 16.34 -33.25 18.49
CA THR A 70 16.44 -34.62 17.95
C THR A 70 17.77 -34.94 17.26
N PHE A 71 18.62 -33.95 16.95
CA PHE A 71 19.92 -34.14 16.28
C PHE A 71 21.08 -33.68 17.15
N LYS A 72 21.18 -34.25 18.36
CA LYS A 72 22.32 -34.06 19.28
C LYS A 72 22.96 -35.41 19.59
N THR A 73 23.51 -36.05 18.56
CA THR A 73 24.58 -37.04 18.69
C THR A 73 25.44 -36.99 17.43
N ASP A 74 26.74 -37.14 17.67
CA ASP A 74 27.87 -37.29 16.75
C ASP A 74 28.61 -36.03 16.31
N GLU A 75 29.77 -35.87 16.96
CA GLU A 75 30.79 -34.87 16.77
C GLU A 75 31.67 -35.15 15.54
N HIS A 76 32.08 -34.07 14.86
CA HIS A 76 33.48 -33.71 14.56
C HIS A 76 33.80 -33.25 13.11
N LYS A 77 34.53 -32.12 13.10
CA LYS A 77 35.56 -31.70 12.12
C LYS A 77 35.11 -31.18 10.75
N LYS A 78 34.80 -29.87 10.73
CA LYS A 78 35.36 -28.95 9.70
C LYS A 78 35.49 -27.54 10.28
N GLN A 79 36.67 -27.24 10.83
CA GLN A 79 37.06 -25.88 11.20
C GLN A 79 37.73 -25.20 10.00
N GLU A 80 36.94 -24.92 8.96
CA GLU A 80 37.34 -23.96 7.95
C GLU A 80 36.93 -22.56 8.47
N LYS A 81 37.94 -21.70 8.63
CA LYS A 81 37.93 -20.31 9.14
C LYS A 81 36.53 -19.70 9.24
N ARG A 82 35.88 -19.81 10.43
CA ARG A 82 34.61 -19.14 10.73
C ARG A 82 34.86 -17.64 10.80
N VAL A 83 34.80 -16.96 9.67
CA VAL A 83 34.62 -15.50 9.64
C VAL A 83 33.49 -15.18 10.61
N ASN A 84 33.73 -14.28 11.56
CA ASN A 84 32.86 -14.10 12.71
C ASN A 84 31.42 -13.81 12.24
N ILE A 85 30.50 -14.76 12.46
CA ILE A 85 29.10 -14.70 11.98
C ILE A 85 28.44 -13.40 12.45
N PHE A 86 28.83 -12.92 13.63
CA PHE A 86 28.39 -11.64 14.17
C PHE A 86 28.90 -10.44 13.37
N GLN A 87 30.15 -10.46 12.91
CA GLN A 87 30.71 -9.41 12.05
C GLN A 87 29.97 -9.37 10.71
N LYS A 88 29.71 -10.54 10.09
CA LYS A 88 28.92 -10.63 8.85
C LYS A 88 27.50 -10.10 9.03
N ALA A 89 26.83 -10.45 10.14
CA ALA A 89 25.50 -9.93 10.46
C ALA A 89 25.49 -8.41 10.66
N LYS A 90 26.53 -7.86 11.29
CA LYS A 90 26.69 -6.40 11.48
C LYS A 90 26.88 -5.68 10.14
N GLU A 91 27.70 -6.22 9.24
CA GLU A 91 27.91 -5.67 7.91
C GLU A 91 26.64 -5.70 7.06
N GLU A 92 25.91 -6.82 7.07
CA GLU A 92 24.62 -6.93 6.36
C GLU A 92 23.58 -5.93 6.90
N PHE A 93 23.53 -5.73 8.22
CA PHE A 93 22.66 -4.73 8.83
C PHE A 93 22.99 -3.31 8.35
N LEU A 94 24.27 -2.93 8.35
CA LEU A 94 24.72 -1.62 7.88
C LEU A 94 24.40 -1.41 6.40
N ARG A 95 24.65 -2.42 5.55
CA ARG A 95 24.29 -2.38 4.13
C ARG A 95 22.79 -2.12 3.93
N LYS A 96 21.95 -2.83 4.68
CA LYS A 96 20.49 -2.69 4.59
C LYS A 96 20.00 -1.32 5.05
N GLU A 97 20.61 -0.74 6.08
CA GLU A 97 20.28 0.62 6.52
C GLU A 97 20.68 1.66 5.46
N ASP A 98 21.84 1.51 4.82
CA ASP A 98 22.27 2.37 3.73
C ASP A 98 21.39 2.27 2.49
N GLU A 99 20.98 1.07 2.11
CA GLU A 99 20.02 0.86 1.01
C GLU A 99 18.68 1.56 1.30
N LYS A 100 18.13 1.39 2.51
CA LYS A 100 16.90 2.10 2.92
C LYS A 100 17.10 3.62 2.85
N ARG A 101 18.25 4.13 3.29
CA ARG A 101 18.57 5.56 3.24
C ARG A 101 18.62 6.06 1.80
N LYS A 102 19.25 5.31 0.88
CA LYS A 102 19.29 5.62 -0.56
C LYS A 102 17.89 5.60 -1.18
N GLN A 103 17.10 4.56 -0.93
CA GLN A 103 15.72 4.46 -1.41
C GLN A 103 14.84 5.61 -0.93
N LYS A 104 14.94 6.01 0.35
CA LYS A 104 14.21 7.16 0.89
C LYS A 104 14.60 8.46 0.19
N LYS A 105 15.90 8.68 -0.04
CA LYS A 105 16.41 9.86 -0.74
C LYS A 105 15.90 9.91 -2.18
N GLU A 106 15.97 8.79 -2.90
CA GLU A 106 15.49 8.70 -4.28
C GLU A 106 13.97 8.91 -4.38
N ALA A 107 13.19 8.26 -3.50
CA ALA A 107 11.75 8.46 -3.44
C ALA A 107 11.37 9.92 -3.19
N LEU A 108 12.12 10.62 -2.32
CA LEU A 108 11.91 12.05 -2.08
C LEU A 108 12.24 12.88 -3.32
N ARG A 109 13.34 12.58 -4.04
CA ARG A 109 13.69 13.27 -5.29
C ARG A 109 12.61 13.09 -6.36
N VAL A 110 12.18 11.86 -6.60
CA VAL A 110 11.12 11.54 -7.58
C VAL A 110 9.81 12.24 -7.20
N LYS A 111 9.47 12.30 -5.91
CA LYS A 111 8.27 13.03 -5.43
C LYS A 111 8.38 14.52 -5.73
N MET A 112 9.52 15.13 -5.43
CA MET A 112 9.78 16.56 -5.69
C MET A 112 9.73 16.88 -7.18
N GLU A 113 10.30 16.03 -8.04
CA GLU A 113 10.28 16.19 -9.50
C GLU A 113 8.85 16.10 -10.04
N LYS A 114 8.08 15.11 -9.60
CA LYS A 114 6.66 14.98 -9.96
C LYS A 114 5.85 16.20 -9.55
N GLU A 115 6.05 16.70 -8.33
CA GLU A 115 5.35 17.88 -7.84
C GLU A 115 5.70 19.13 -8.65
N LYS A 116 7.00 19.33 -8.96
CA LYS A 116 7.46 20.42 -9.82
C LYS A 116 6.86 20.34 -11.22
N ALA A 117 6.84 19.15 -11.83
CA ALA A 117 6.24 18.93 -13.15
C ALA A 117 4.73 19.24 -13.13
N LEU A 118 4.01 18.82 -12.08
CA LEU A 118 2.58 19.12 -11.92
C LEU A 118 2.32 20.61 -11.71
N LYS A 119 3.14 21.32 -10.93
CA LYS A 119 3.03 22.78 -10.76
C LYS A 119 3.21 23.50 -12.09
N LYS A 120 4.27 23.18 -12.83
CA LYS A 120 4.54 23.74 -14.17
C LYS A 120 3.40 23.47 -15.14
N TYR A 121 2.83 22.26 -15.13
CA TYR A 121 1.66 21.94 -15.97
C TYR A 121 0.44 22.79 -15.60
N LYS A 122 0.13 22.91 -14.30
CA LYS A 122 -1.01 23.73 -13.83
C LYS A 122 -0.84 25.20 -14.18
N GLU A 123 0.36 25.75 -13.98
CA GLU A 123 0.70 27.12 -14.35
C GLU A 123 0.50 27.37 -15.84
N LYS A 124 1.07 26.50 -16.69
CA LYS A 124 0.86 26.57 -18.16
C LYS A 124 -0.62 26.50 -18.52
N ARG A 125 -1.38 25.61 -17.89
CA ARG A 125 -2.84 25.46 -18.12
C ARG A 125 -3.60 26.73 -17.76
N ILE A 126 -3.29 27.36 -16.63
CA ILE A 126 -3.94 28.59 -16.19
C ILE A 126 -3.58 29.74 -17.12
N GLN A 127 -2.31 29.87 -17.50
CA GLN A 127 -1.86 30.91 -18.42
C GLN A 127 -2.52 30.79 -19.79
N THR A 128 -2.57 29.59 -20.37
CA THR A 128 -3.25 29.32 -21.65
C THR A 128 -4.75 29.57 -21.55
N TYR A 129 -5.41 29.11 -20.48
CA TYR A 129 -6.82 29.39 -20.25
C TYR A 129 -7.09 30.90 -20.18
N LYS A 130 -6.32 31.64 -19.38
CA LYS A 130 -6.46 33.09 -19.23
C LYS A 130 -6.28 33.86 -20.54
N LYS A 131 -5.41 33.39 -21.44
CA LYS A 131 -5.25 33.95 -22.80
C LYS A 131 -6.47 33.65 -23.66
N LEU A 132 -6.87 32.37 -23.75
CA LEU A 132 -7.92 31.90 -24.66
C LEU A 132 -9.36 32.27 -24.22
N SER A 133 -9.57 32.52 -22.93
CA SER A 133 -10.87 32.88 -22.35
C SER A 133 -11.21 34.37 -22.50
N LYS A 134 -10.29 35.20 -22.97
CA LYS A 134 -10.54 36.64 -23.18
C LYS A 134 -11.64 36.84 -24.22
N LYS A 135 -12.53 37.78 -23.93
CA LYS A 135 -13.64 38.18 -24.79
C LYS A 135 -13.64 39.69 -25.01
N THR A 136 -14.16 40.12 -26.16
CA THR A 136 -14.40 41.53 -26.47
C THR A 136 -15.63 42.03 -25.70
N LYS A 137 -15.88 43.35 -25.73
CA LYS A 137 -17.08 43.95 -25.11
C LYS A 137 -18.40 43.32 -25.60
N LYS A 138 -18.41 42.81 -26.84
CA LYS A 138 -19.57 42.11 -27.45
C LYS A 138 -19.60 40.60 -27.14
N GLY A 139 -18.76 40.10 -26.23
CA GLY A 139 -18.73 38.70 -25.80
C GLY A 139 -18.04 37.73 -26.76
N GLN A 140 -17.58 38.21 -27.93
CA GLN A 140 -16.84 37.40 -28.89
C GLN A 140 -15.43 37.09 -28.37
N PRO A 141 -14.84 35.93 -28.68
CA PRO A 141 -13.47 35.62 -28.28
C PRO A 141 -12.47 36.58 -28.93
N VAL A 142 -11.43 36.96 -28.20
CA VAL A 142 -10.33 37.75 -28.77
C VAL A 142 -9.51 36.87 -29.71
N MET A 143 -9.50 37.20 -31.01
CA MET A 143 -8.89 36.37 -32.05
C MET A 143 -7.36 36.43 -32.07
N LYS A 144 -6.75 37.56 -31.68
CA LYS A 144 -5.28 37.77 -31.69
C LYS A 144 -4.53 36.61 -31.00
N ASP A 145 -4.84 36.35 -29.72
CA ASP A 145 -4.17 35.32 -28.91
C ASP A 145 -4.41 33.90 -29.48
N ARG A 146 -5.55 33.66 -30.14
CA ARG A 146 -5.90 32.36 -30.76
C ARG A 146 -5.13 32.12 -32.06
N LEU A 147 -5.00 33.16 -32.87
CA LEU A 147 -4.25 33.12 -34.13
C LEU A 147 -2.75 32.92 -33.87
N GLU A 148 -2.19 33.59 -32.86
CA GLU A 148 -0.80 33.39 -32.45
C GLU A 148 -0.52 31.93 -32.05
N MET A 149 -1.41 31.33 -31.23
CA MET A 149 -1.31 29.92 -30.86
C MET A 149 -1.45 28.98 -32.08
N LEU A 150 -2.30 29.31 -33.05
CA LEU A 150 -2.45 28.52 -34.26
C LEU A 150 -1.19 28.59 -35.13
N LEU A 151 -0.63 29.78 -35.30
CA LEU A 151 0.61 30.01 -36.03
C LEU A 151 1.77 29.22 -35.40
N GLU A 152 1.90 29.28 -34.08
CA GLU A 152 2.93 28.51 -33.35
C GLU A 152 2.81 27.00 -33.60
N LYS A 153 1.58 26.46 -33.63
CA LYS A 153 1.35 25.04 -33.95
C LYS A 153 1.75 24.69 -35.38
N ILE A 154 1.39 25.53 -36.35
CA ILE A 154 1.75 25.32 -37.76
C ILE A 154 3.28 25.34 -37.91
N GLN A 155 3.96 26.31 -37.28
CA GLN A 155 5.42 26.40 -37.31
C GLN A 155 6.09 25.18 -36.65
N GLN A 156 5.55 24.68 -35.53
CA GLN A 156 6.04 23.47 -34.89
C GLN A 156 5.86 22.23 -35.78
N GLN A 157 4.76 22.14 -36.52
CA GLN A 157 4.52 21.04 -37.45
C GLN A 157 5.41 21.10 -38.70
N VAL A 158 5.72 22.30 -39.19
CA VAL A 158 6.56 22.51 -40.39
C VAL A 158 8.05 22.39 -40.07
N SER A 159 8.46 22.67 -38.83
CA SER A 159 9.85 22.55 -38.35
C SER A 159 10.19 21.12 -37.87
N GLN A 160 9.19 20.24 -37.76
CA GLN A 160 9.34 18.81 -37.47
C GLN A 160 9.50 18.00 -38.76
#